data_AF-A0A897N8J7-F1
#
_entry.id   AF-A0A897N8J7-F1
#
_cell.length_a   1.000
_cell.length_b   1.000
_cell.length_c   1.000
_cell.angle_alpha   90.00
_cell.angle_beta   90.00
_cell.angle_gamma   90.00
#
_symmetry.space_group_name_H-M   'P 1'
#
loop_
_entity.id
_entity.type
_entity.pdbx_description
1 polymer ?
#
loop_
_entity_poly.entity_id
_entity_poly.type
_entity_poly.pdbx_seq_one_letter_code
_entity_poly.pdbx_strand_id
1 'polypeptide(L)'
;MDFPQLIAGSGLQILYYLDHSRTATEIAEHSTVSRATVYRRLDDLQQVGIVGKSTSQYQLNDPFRTLSSIARGLYHHRHRREAQRHTGKISIHWETHDEYLFTCDGDIEADGFHLTGPARFEAFDVPLLTREQRQYIRSDRLADVTPADLICHTLLVDDGPRYRTYCLLLMEKQAVEPSALQDRAAHYQPEAALDVRAVVDELLEYLETDGEVTTDQLPEWEEFKRTAAEYDITL
;
A
#
# COMPACT_ATOMS: atom_id res chain seq x y z
N MET A 1 5.83 -12.27 34.11
CA MET A 1 5.25 -11.51 32.99
C MET A 1 4.15 -12.38 32.38
N ASP A 2 2.97 -11.83 32.10
CA ASP A 2 1.84 -12.59 31.57
C ASP A 2 1.86 -12.58 30.03
N PHE A 3 1.89 -13.75 29.40
CA PHE A 3 2.09 -13.87 27.94
C PHE A 3 0.99 -13.17 27.12
N PRO A 4 -0.32 -13.31 27.43
CA PRO A 4 -1.38 -12.50 26.85
C PRO A 4 -1.12 -10.99 26.89
N GLN A 5 -0.61 -10.45 28.01
CA GLN A 5 -0.34 -9.01 28.13
C GLN A 5 0.86 -8.56 27.29
N LEU A 6 1.81 -9.47 27.04
CA LEU A 6 2.99 -9.21 26.22
C LEU A 6 2.64 -9.08 24.73
N ILE A 7 1.72 -9.93 24.26
CA ILE A 7 1.32 -9.99 22.85
C ILE A 7 0.09 -9.14 22.51
N ALA A 8 -0.61 -8.59 23.51
CA ALA A 8 -1.78 -7.73 23.29
C ALA A 8 -1.41 -6.27 22.94
N GLY A 9 -2.37 -5.55 22.35
CA GLY A 9 -2.23 -4.12 22.01
C GLY A 9 -1.04 -3.87 21.09
N SER A 10 -0.13 -2.97 21.52
CA SER A 10 1.10 -2.65 20.77
C SER A 10 1.98 -3.89 20.53
N GLY A 11 1.92 -4.91 21.38
CA GLY A 11 2.65 -6.16 21.18
C GLY A 11 2.22 -6.86 19.88
N LEU A 12 0.92 -6.90 19.63
CA LEU A 12 0.35 -7.49 18.40
C LEU A 12 0.78 -6.72 17.16
N GLN A 13 0.78 -5.39 17.23
CA GLN A 13 1.24 -4.52 16.14
C GLN A 13 2.73 -4.72 15.85
N ILE A 14 3.57 -4.88 16.87
CA ILE A 14 5.01 -5.15 16.68
C ILE A 14 5.21 -6.55 16.08
N LEU A 15 4.49 -7.56 16.58
CA LEU A 15 4.57 -8.93 16.05
C LEU A 15 4.19 -9.00 14.57
N TYR A 16 3.25 -8.17 14.10
CA TYR A 16 2.85 -8.09 12.70
C TYR A 16 4.06 -7.84 11.75
N TYR A 17 4.99 -6.96 12.17
CA TYR A 17 6.16 -6.56 11.37
C TYR A 17 7.39 -7.44 11.58
N LEU A 18 7.33 -8.46 12.45
CA LEU A 18 8.45 -9.37 12.73
C LEU A 18 8.35 -10.69 11.91
N ASP A 19 7.71 -10.65 10.75
CA ASP A 19 7.76 -11.72 9.75
C ASP A 19 9.19 -11.92 9.19
N HIS A 20 9.97 -10.84 9.16
CA HIS A 20 11.41 -10.85 8.86
C HIS A 20 12.20 -9.97 9.85
N SER A 21 13.52 -9.92 9.67
CA SER A 21 14.42 -9.14 10.52
C SER A 21 14.22 -7.64 10.27
N ARG A 22 13.88 -6.86 11.31
CA ARG A 22 13.66 -5.40 11.20
C ARG A 22 14.26 -4.64 12.36
N THR A 23 14.62 -3.38 12.13
CA THR A 23 15.03 -2.44 13.16
C THR A 23 13.82 -1.90 13.92
N ALA A 24 14.06 -1.43 15.15
CA ALA A 24 13.02 -0.75 15.93
C ALA A 24 12.54 0.56 15.27
N THR A 25 13.36 1.18 14.43
CA THR A 25 13.00 2.40 13.69
C THR A 25 11.99 2.07 12.59
N GLU A 26 12.27 1.06 11.75
CA GLU A 26 11.35 0.62 10.68
C GLU A 26 9.98 0.22 11.28
N ILE A 27 9.98 -0.54 12.38
CA ILE A 27 8.72 -0.93 13.06
C ILE A 27 7.96 0.32 13.53
N ALA A 28 8.65 1.34 14.06
CA ALA A 28 8.00 2.56 14.52
C ALA A 28 7.50 3.44 13.36
N GLU A 29 8.18 3.43 12.21
CA GLU A 29 7.77 4.19 11.01
C GLU A 29 6.54 3.58 10.33
N HIS A 30 6.43 2.25 10.32
CA HIS A 30 5.29 1.57 9.70
C HIS A 30 4.10 1.39 10.65
N SER A 31 4.34 1.30 11.96
CA SER A 31 3.26 1.15 12.95
C SER A 31 2.73 2.49 13.48
N THR A 32 1.62 2.43 14.21
CA THR A 32 1.11 3.57 15.01
C THR A 32 1.79 3.68 16.38
N VAL A 33 2.83 2.87 16.65
CA VAL A 33 3.47 2.77 17.96
C VAL A 33 4.66 3.73 18.05
N SER A 34 4.68 4.56 19.10
CA SER A 34 5.84 5.41 19.39
C SER A 34 7.14 4.60 19.50
N ARG A 35 8.24 5.14 18.98
CA ARG A 35 9.57 4.50 19.01
C ARG A 35 9.99 4.03 20.42
N ALA A 36 9.71 4.83 21.45
CA ALA A 36 9.97 4.44 22.85
C ALA A 36 9.17 3.21 23.28
N THR A 37 7.91 3.10 22.84
CA THR A 37 7.08 1.93 23.12
C THR A 37 7.53 0.71 22.32
N VAL A 38 7.96 0.88 21.06
CA VAL A 38 8.57 -0.20 20.27
C VAL A 38 9.78 -0.78 20.99
N TYR A 39 10.74 0.05 21.40
CA TYR A 39 11.92 -0.41 22.15
C TYR A 39 11.55 -1.14 23.44
N ARG A 40 10.64 -0.59 24.24
CA ARG A 40 10.19 -1.21 25.49
C ARG A 40 9.60 -2.61 25.24
N ARG A 41 8.74 -2.73 24.24
CA ARG A 41 8.10 -4.02 23.91
C ARG A 41 9.08 -5.02 23.33
N LEU A 42 10.02 -4.59 22.49
CA LEU A 42 11.07 -5.47 21.98
C LEU A 42 11.98 -5.96 23.12
N ASP A 43 12.29 -5.12 24.11
CA ASP A 43 13.03 -5.53 25.31
C ASP A 43 12.24 -6.55 26.13
N ASP A 44 10.95 -6.30 26.38
CA ASP A 44 10.07 -7.25 27.08
C ASP A 44 10.04 -8.63 26.37
N LEU A 45 9.92 -8.63 25.04
CA LEU A 45 9.92 -9.85 24.21
C LEU A 45 11.29 -10.54 24.21
N GLN A 46 12.38 -9.79 24.26
CA GLN A 46 13.75 -10.30 24.31
C GLN A 46 14.04 -10.95 25.68
N GLN A 47 13.61 -10.35 26.78
CA GLN A 47 13.81 -10.87 28.14
C GLN A 47 13.20 -12.28 28.33
N VAL A 48 12.12 -12.59 27.61
CA VAL A 48 11.46 -13.91 27.64
C VAL A 48 11.86 -14.82 26.46
N GLY A 49 12.82 -14.40 25.64
CA GLY A 49 13.37 -15.20 24.55
C GLY A 49 12.44 -15.36 23.34
N ILE A 50 11.43 -14.49 23.17
CA ILE A 50 10.57 -14.51 21.98
C ILE A 50 11.28 -13.89 20.78
N VAL A 51 12.00 -12.80 21.01
CA VAL A 51 12.75 -12.06 19.99
C VAL A 51 14.25 -12.15 20.27
N GLY A 52 15.03 -12.41 19.22
CA GLY A 52 16.47 -12.26 19.20
C GLY A 52 16.87 -10.91 18.60
N LYS A 53 18.06 -10.43 18.98
CA LYS A 53 18.65 -9.20 18.44
C LYS A 53 20.02 -9.48 17.83
N SER A 54 20.21 -9.06 16.58
CA SER A 54 21.51 -9.06 15.90
C SER A 54 21.84 -7.63 15.49
N THR A 55 22.90 -7.06 16.06
CA THR A 55 23.27 -5.65 15.90
C THR A 55 22.11 -4.71 16.28
N SER A 56 21.36 -4.18 15.30
CA SER A 56 20.21 -3.28 15.50
C SER A 56 18.89 -3.91 15.06
N GLN A 57 18.92 -5.12 14.50
CA GLN A 57 17.75 -5.80 13.97
C GLN A 57 17.20 -6.83 14.96
N TYR A 58 15.88 -6.95 14.95
CA TYR A 58 15.08 -7.82 15.79
C TYR A 58 14.37 -8.84 14.91
N GLN A 59 14.33 -10.09 15.36
CA GLN A 59 13.64 -11.17 14.67
C GLN A 59 13.04 -12.14 15.69
N LEU A 60 11.90 -12.76 15.35
CA LEU A 60 11.34 -13.85 16.16
C LEU A 60 12.28 -15.06 16.16
N ASN A 61 12.53 -15.61 17.35
CA ASN A 61 13.24 -16.88 17.50
C ASN A 61 12.38 -18.03 16.94
N ASP A 62 13.01 -19.13 16.51
CA ASP A 62 12.35 -20.22 15.77
C ASP A 62 11.02 -20.73 16.36
N PRO A 63 10.90 -20.97 17.69
CA PRO A 63 9.63 -21.45 18.26
C PRO A 63 8.47 -20.45 18.15
N PHE A 64 8.78 -19.17 17.92
CA PHE A 64 7.83 -18.06 17.99
C PHE A 64 7.55 -17.41 16.64
N ARG A 65 8.15 -17.88 15.53
CA ARG A 65 7.92 -17.31 14.17
C ARG A 65 6.42 -17.27 13.81
N THR A 66 5.64 -18.24 14.26
CA THR A 66 4.18 -18.32 14.05
C THR A 66 3.41 -17.12 14.64
N LEU A 67 3.96 -16.41 15.64
CA LEU A 67 3.29 -15.25 16.25
C LEU A 67 3.06 -14.12 15.24
N SER A 68 3.99 -13.90 14.29
CA SER A 68 3.79 -12.92 13.22
C SER A 68 2.63 -13.32 12.32
N SER A 69 2.57 -14.59 11.88
CA SER A 69 1.46 -15.09 11.06
C SER A 69 0.11 -14.99 11.76
N ILE A 70 0.06 -15.25 13.07
CA ILE A 70 -1.15 -15.07 13.88
C ILE A 70 -1.56 -13.59 13.93
N ALA A 71 -0.60 -12.67 14.16
CA ALA A 71 -0.87 -11.25 14.18
C ALA A 71 -1.44 -10.76 12.84
N ARG A 72 -0.78 -11.11 11.73
CA ARG A 72 -1.21 -10.77 10.36
C ARG A 72 -2.60 -11.34 10.05
N GLY A 73 -2.84 -12.62 10.37
CA GLY A 73 -4.16 -13.25 10.18
C GLY A 73 -5.28 -12.59 11.01
N LEU A 74 -4.98 -12.11 12.21
CA LEU A 74 -5.96 -11.40 13.04
C LEU A 74 -6.30 -10.01 12.47
N TYR A 75 -5.32 -9.25 11.98
CA TYR A 75 -5.59 -7.97 11.31
C TYR A 75 -6.34 -8.17 10.00
N HIS A 76 -5.94 -9.13 9.17
CA HIS A 76 -6.68 -9.52 7.97
C HIS A 76 -8.15 -9.81 8.27
N HIS A 77 -8.42 -10.62 9.30
CA HIS A 77 -9.79 -10.92 9.71
C HIS A 77 -10.55 -9.68 10.20
N ARG A 78 -9.88 -8.75 10.90
CA ARG A 78 -10.48 -7.47 11.34
C ARG A 78 -10.83 -6.59 10.14
N HIS A 79 -9.91 -6.37 9.20
CA HIS A 79 -10.14 -5.60 7.98
C HIS A 79 -11.29 -6.18 7.18
N ARG A 80 -11.29 -7.50 6.97
CA ARG A 80 -12.35 -8.19 6.26
C ARG A 80 -13.70 -7.97 6.93
N ARG A 81 -13.77 -8.11 8.26
CA ARG A 81 -15.01 -7.87 9.02
C ARG A 81 -15.47 -6.43 8.97
N GLU A 82 -14.54 -5.47 8.99
CA GLU A 82 -14.85 -4.05 8.94
C GLU A 82 -15.46 -3.68 7.59
N ALA A 83 -14.77 -3.99 6.48
CA ALA A 83 -15.27 -3.76 5.13
C ALA A 83 -16.60 -4.49 4.87
N GLN A 84 -16.78 -5.70 5.38
CA GLN A 84 -18.03 -6.47 5.24
C GLN A 84 -19.25 -5.85 5.94
N ARG A 85 -19.07 -4.85 6.82
CA ARG A 85 -20.20 -4.08 7.36
C ARG A 85 -20.81 -3.14 6.32
N HIS A 86 -20.04 -2.77 5.30
CA HIS A 86 -20.44 -1.81 4.28
C HIS A 86 -20.85 -2.49 2.96
N THR A 87 -20.24 -3.63 2.63
CA THR A 87 -20.44 -4.29 1.34
C THR A 87 -20.35 -5.81 1.44
N GLY A 88 -20.97 -6.54 0.51
CA GLY A 88 -21.03 -8.00 0.57
C GLY A 88 -19.72 -8.66 0.14
N LYS A 89 -19.32 -8.45 -1.12
CA LYS A 89 -18.15 -9.11 -1.71
C LYS A 89 -16.95 -8.18 -1.64
N ILE A 90 -15.88 -8.64 -0.96
CA ILE A 90 -14.62 -7.91 -0.87
C ILE A 90 -13.41 -8.75 -1.28
N SER A 91 -12.43 -8.07 -1.89
CA SER A 91 -11.09 -8.58 -2.17
C SER A 91 -10.05 -7.58 -1.68
N ILE A 92 -9.22 -7.95 -0.71
CA ILE A 92 -8.13 -7.11 -0.20
C ILE A 92 -6.91 -7.32 -1.11
N HIS A 93 -6.28 -6.22 -1.52
CA HIS A 93 -5.12 -6.20 -2.41
C HIS A 93 -3.82 -5.83 -1.70
N TRP A 94 -3.92 -5.03 -0.65
CA TRP A 94 -2.80 -4.59 0.18
C TRP A 94 -3.31 -4.26 1.59
N GLU A 95 -2.52 -4.55 2.62
CA GLU A 95 -2.89 -4.23 4.01
C GLU A 95 -1.67 -4.14 4.94
N THR A 96 -1.78 -3.27 5.95
CA THR A 96 -0.87 -3.18 7.10
C THR A 96 -1.57 -3.76 8.34
N HIS A 97 -1.33 -3.19 9.53
CA HIS A 97 -2.11 -3.47 10.73
C HIS A 97 -3.30 -2.50 10.92
N ASP A 98 -3.31 -1.38 10.19
CA ASP A 98 -4.24 -0.26 10.36
C ASP A 98 -4.76 0.35 9.04
N GLU A 99 -4.22 -0.06 7.90
CA GLU A 99 -4.63 0.40 6.57
C GLU A 99 -4.88 -0.79 5.66
N TYR A 100 -5.85 -0.69 4.75
CA TYR A 100 -6.07 -1.75 3.76
C TYR A 100 -6.79 -1.24 2.50
N LEU A 101 -6.28 -1.68 1.35
CA LEU A 101 -6.82 -1.43 0.01
C LEU A 101 -7.65 -2.62 -0.44
N PHE A 102 -8.87 -2.38 -0.91
CA PHE A 102 -9.76 -3.46 -1.32
C PHE A 102 -10.70 -3.04 -2.45
N THR A 103 -11.16 -4.04 -3.21
CA THR A 103 -12.25 -3.91 -4.16
C THR A 103 -13.56 -4.41 -3.55
N CYS A 104 -14.65 -3.71 -3.87
CA CYS A 104 -16.01 -4.10 -3.52
C CYS A 104 -17.03 -3.77 -4.62
N ASP A 105 -18.27 -4.20 -4.41
CA ASP A 105 -19.42 -4.07 -5.31
C ASP A 105 -20.42 -2.97 -4.89
N GLY A 106 -20.07 -2.13 -3.92
CA GLY A 106 -20.94 -1.09 -3.39
C GLY A 106 -20.25 0.25 -3.18
N ASP A 107 -21.08 1.26 -2.92
CA ASP A 107 -20.62 2.58 -2.50
C ASP A 107 -20.49 2.64 -0.98
N ILE A 108 -19.38 3.21 -0.50
CA ILE A 108 -19.08 3.34 0.92
C ILE A 108 -18.96 4.82 1.26
N GLU A 109 -19.96 5.32 1.97
CA GLU A 109 -19.96 6.66 2.56
C GLU A 109 -19.72 6.52 4.07
N ALA A 110 -18.46 6.29 4.46
CA ALA A 110 -18.07 6.15 5.85
C ALA A 110 -16.70 6.80 6.09
N ASP A 111 -16.55 7.44 7.26
CA ASP A 111 -15.31 8.12 7.62
C ASP A 111 -14.10 7.19 7.56
N GLY A 112 -13.01 7.69 6.99
CA GLY A 112 -11.75 6.97 6.84
C GLY A 112 -11.73 5.95 5.70
N PHE A 113 -12.83 5.74 4.98
CA PHE A 113 -12.87 5.01 3.71
C PHE A 113 -12.81 6.01 2.56
N HIS A 114 -11.76 5.94 1.76
CA HIS A 114 -11.55 6.86 0.65
C HIS A 114 -11.67 6.13 -0.68
N LEU A 115 -12.52 6.65 -1.58
CA LEU A 115 -12.64 6.14 -2.94
C LEU A 115 -11.31 6.30 -3.68
N THR A 116 -10.84 5.23 -4.32
CA THR A 116 -9.58 5.17 -5.05
C THR A 116 -9.73 4.32 -6.33
N GLY A 117 -8.60 3.98 -6.96
CA GLY A 117 -8.54 3.20 -8.20
C GLY A 117 -9.18 3.93 -9.39
N PRO A 118 -9.42 3.22 -10.51
CA PRO A 118 -9.88 3.83 -11.76
C PRO A 118 -11.09 4.77 -11.63
N ALA A 119 -12.01 4.49 -10.70
CA ALA A 119 -13.22 5.31 -10.50
C ALA A 119 -12.93 6.71 -9.95
N ARG A 120 -11.75 6.94 -9.36
CA ARG A 120 -11.35 8.24 -8.81
C ARG A 120 -10.64 9.13 -9.84
N PHE A 121 -10.24 8.61 -11.00
CA PHE A 121 -9.48 9.37 -12.00
C PHE A 121 -10.26 10.53 -12.61
N GLU A 122 -11.60 10.44 -12.69
CA GLU A 122 -12.45 11.55 -13.15
C GLU A 122 -12.29 12.80 -12.27
N ALA A 123 -12.03 12.64 -10.97
CA ALA A 123 -11.79 13.77 -10.07
C ALA A 123 -10.47 14.53 -10.37
N PHE A 124 -9.62 13.94 -11.22
CA PHE A 124 -8.35 14.48 -11.69
C PHE A 124 -8.35 14.69 -13.21
N ASP A 125 -9.52 14.93 -13.80
CA ASP A 125 -9.72 15.22 -15.22
C ASP A 125 -9.26 14.09 -16.18
N VAL A 126 -9.25 12.84 -15.72
CA VAL A 126 -9.00 11.64 -16.54
C VAL A 126 -10.19 10.68 -16.44
N PRO A 127 -11.35 10.98 -17.05
CA PRO A 127 -12.55 10.15 -16.92
C PRO A 127 -12.38 8.79 -17.63
N LEU A 128 -12.12 7.74 -16.84
CA LEU A 128 -11.94 6.38 -17.35
C LEU A 128 -13.27 5.64 -17.46
N LEU A 129 -13.40 4.76 -18.45
CA LEU A 129 -14.51 3.79 -18.51
C LEU A 129 -14.28 2.68 -17.49
N THR A 130 -14.89 2.81 -16.31
CA THR A 130 -14.72 1.84 -15.22
C THR A 130 -15.80 0.77 -15.20
N ARG A 131 -15.49 -0.37 -14.58
CA ARG A 131 -16.47 -1.41 -14.26
C ARG A 131 -17.28 -1.00 -13.02
N GLU A 132 -18.34 -1.74 -12.71
CA GLU A 132 -19.15 -1.53 -11.50
C GLU A 132 -18.37 -1.74 -10.19
N GLN A 133 -17.22 -2.42 -10.23
CA GLN A 133 -16.38 -2.65 -9.05
C GLN A 133 -15.61 -1.38 -8.67
N ARG A 134 -15.68 -1.03 -7.39
CA ARG A 134 -15.04 0.16 -6.82
C ARG A 134 -13.92 -0.24 -5.87
N GLN A 135 -12.87 0.58 -5.82
CA GLN A 135 -11.74 0.40 -4.94
C GLN A 135 -11.79 1.44 -3.83
N TYR A 136 -11.49 1.02 -2.60
CA TYR A 136 -11.40 1.89 -1.44
C TYR A 136 -10.10 1.60 -0.68
N ILE A 137 -9.49 2.66 -0.15
CA ILE A 137 -8.45 2.56 0.88
C ILE A 137 -9.08 2.95 2.22
N ARG A 138 -9.00 2.06 3.21
CA ARG A 138 -9.28 2.41 4.60
C ARG A 138 -7.99 2.93 5.22
N SER A 139 -7.99 4.19 5.64
CA SER A 139 -6.85 4.81 6.34
C SER A 139 -7.30 5.99 7.20
N ASP A 140 -6.84 6.03 8.46
CA ASP A 140 -6.97 7.19 9.34
C ASP A 140 -5.87 8.24 9.11
N ARG A 141 -4.84 7.90 8.31
CA ARG A 141 -3.69 8.78 8.01
C ARG A 141 -3.96 9.67 6.81
N LEU A 142 -4.85 9.23 5.92
CA LEU A 142 -5.26 9.97 4.74
C LEU A 142 -6.45 10.89 5.05
N ALA A 143 -6.32 12.15 4.64
CA ALA A 143 -7.43 13.10 4.59
C ALA A 143 -8.24 12.96 3.29
N ASP A 144 -7.54 12.71 2.17
CA ASP A 144 -8.09 12.37 0.85
C ASP A 144 -7.00 11.63 0.06
N VAL A 145 -7.36 11.02 -1.06
CA VAL A 145 -6.46 10.32 -1.98
C VAL A 145 -5.83 11.33 -2.94
N THR A 146 -4.51 11.53 -2.87
CA THR A 146 -3.77 12.36 -3.83
C THR A 146 -3.53 11.65 -5.17
N PRO A 147 -3.08 12.34 -6.23
CA PRO A 147 -2.67 11.67 -7.47
C PRO A 147 -1.59 10.60 -7.25
N ALA A 148 -0.60 10.88 -6.39
CA ALA A 148 0.45 9.91 -6.05
C ALA A 148 -0.11 8.68 -5.32
N ASP A 149 -1.03 8.87 -4.37
CA ASP A 149 -1.77 7.78 -3.75
C ASP A 149 -2.52 6.95 -4.80
N LEU A 150 -3.24 7.63 -5.69
CA LEU A 150 -4.09 6.99 -6.68
C LEU A 150 -3.28 6.13 -7.65
N ILE A 151 -2.09 6.57 -8.07
CA ILE A 151 -1.16 5.78 -8.89
C ILE A 151 -0.76 4.51 -8.14
N CYS A 152 -0.25 4.63 -6.91
CA CYS A 152 0.16 3.46 -6.12
C CYS A 152 -1.00 2.49 -5.87
N HIS A 153 -2.18 2.97 -5.50
CA HIS A 153 -3.37 2.14 -5.30
C HIS A 153 -3.79 1.43 -6.58
N THR A 154 -3.70 2.09 -7.73
CA THR A 154 -4.05 1.54 -9.04
C THR A 154 -3.12 0.38 -9.40
N LEU A 155 -1.80 0.55 -9.22
CA LEU A 155 -0.80 -0.49 -9.45
C LEU A 155 -0.93 -1.68 -8.48
N LEU A 156 -1.27 -1.42 -7.21
CA LEU A 156 -1.50 -2.48 -6.23
C LEU A 156 -2.74 -3.34 -6.54
N VAL A 157 -3.72 -2.77 -7.24
CA VAL A 157 -4.93 -3.49 -7.67
C VAL A 157 -4.62 -4.35 -8.91
N ASP A 158 -3.90 -3.79 -9.88
CA ASP A 158 -3.53 -4.45 -11.13
C ASP A 158 -2.37 -3.65 -11.77
N ASP A 159 -1.25 -4.32 -12.09
CA ASP A 159 -0.08 -3.70 -12.73
C ASP A 159 0.01 -3.99 -14.24
N GLY A 160 -1.07 -4.52 -14.83
CA GLY A 160 -1.13 -4.81 -16.26
C GLY A 160 -1.13 -3.56 -17.15
N PRO A 161 -1.03 -3.73 -18.48
CA PRO A 161 -0.69 -2.63 -19.39
C PRO A 161 -1.70 -1.48 -19.36
N ARG A 162 -2.97 -1.83 -19.17
CA ARG A 162 -4.07 -0.87 -19.04
C ARG A 162 -3.93 0.02 -17.81
N TYR A 163 -3.62 -0.58 -16.66
CA TYR A 163 -3.51 0.16 -15.40
C TYR A 163 -2.23 1.01 -15.36
N ARG A 164 -1.14 0.53 -15.96
CA ARG A 164 0.06 1.36 -16.18
C ARG A 164 -0.23 2.56 -17.09
N THR A 165 -0.96 2.34 -18.19
CA THR A 165 -1.42 3.44 -19.07
C THR A 165 -2.25 4.46 -18.30
N TYR A 166 -3.16 4.02 -17.44
CA TYR A 166 -3.92 4.94 -16.57
C TYR A 166 -2.99 5.76 -15.68
N CYS A 167 -2.02 5.13 -15.03
CA CYS A 167 -1.04 5.82 -14.19
C CYS A 167 -0.26 6.87 -14.98
N LEU A 168 0.24 6.54 -16.18
CA LEU A 168 0.94 7.48 -17.06
C LEU A 168 0.07 8.70 -17.43
N LEU A 169 -1.21 8.47 -17.79
CA LEU A 169 -2.15 9.56 -18.07
C LEU A 169 -2.31 10.50 -16.86
N LEU A 170 -2.44 9.93 -15.66
CA LEU A 170 -2.62 10.72 -14.45
C LEU A 170 -1.35 11.47 -14.04
N MET A 171 -0.18 10.85 -14.20
CA MET A 171 1.13 11.48 -13.97
C MET A 171 1.27 12.75 -14.79
N GLU A 172 0.99 12.65 -16.10
CA GLU A 172 1.07 13.79 -17.03
C GLU A 172 -0.03 14.82 -16.79
N LYS A 173 -1.29 14.38 -16.63
CA LYS A 173 -2.43 15.30 -16.44
C LYS A 173 -2.27 16.18 -15.20
N GLN A 174 -1.76 15.60 -14.12
CA GLN A 174 -1.63 16.28 -12.82
C GLN A 174 -0.21 16.81 -12.57
N ALA A 175 0.71 16.64 -13.52
CA ALA A 175 2.13 16.97 -13.36
C ALA A 175 2.68 16.43 -12.02
N VAL A 176 2.49 15.12 -11.79
CA VAL A 176 2.84 14.49 -10.51
C VAL A 176 4.34 14.52 -10.32
N GLU A 177 4.79 15.18 -9.25
CA GLU A 177 6.20 15.29 -8.92
C GLU A 177 6.85 13.91 -8.69
N PRO A 178 7.93 13.56 -9.41
CA PRO A 178 8.58 12.24 -9.31
C PRO A 178 8.97 11.86 -7.88
N SER A 179 9.55 12.81 -7.14
CA SER A 179 9.97 12.59 -5.75
C SER A 179 8.78 12.29 -4.82
N ALA A 180 7.66 12.98 -4.99
CA ALA A 180 6.45 12.74 -4.20
C ALA A 180 5.85 11.37 -4.50
N LEU A 181 5.87 10.94 -5.77
CA LEU A 181 5.41 9.61 -6.17
C LEU A 181 6.32 8.51 -5.62
N GLN A 182 7.63 8.68 -5.68
CA GLN A 182 8.60 7.72 -5.14
C GLN A 182 8.50 7.59 -3.61
N ASP A 183 8.38 8.72 -2.90
CA ASP A 183 8.14 8.72 -1.45
C ASP A 183 6.85 7.99 -1.11
N ARG A 184 5.81 8.17 -1.93
CA ARG A 184 4.54 7.48 -1.72
C ARG A 184 4.62 5.99 -2.04
N ALA A 185 5.31 5.58 -3.10
CA ALA A 185 5.58 4.18 -3.41
C ALA A 185 6.32 3.48 -2.26
N ALA A 186 7.29 4.17 -1.63
CA ALA A 186 8.04 3.65 -0.49
C ALA A 186 7.16 3.35 0.74
N HIS A 187 6.03 4.05 0.91
CA HIS A 187 5.07 3.74 1.97
C HIS A 187 4.36 2.40 1.75
N TYR A 188 3.96 2.09 0.51
CA TYR A 188 3.23 0.86 0.19
C TYR A 188 4.14 -0.37 0.01
N GLN A 189 5.37 -0.14 -0.45
CA GLN A 189 6.36 -1.18 -0.78
C GLN A 189 6.50 -2.30 0.27
N PRO A 190 6.60 -2.04 1.59
CA PRO A 190 6.97 -3.07 2.56
C PRO A 190 5.97 -4.22 2.68
N GLU A 191 4.70 -3.99 2.35
CA GLU A 191 3.63 -4.98 2.43
C GLU A 191 3.05 -5.33 1.05
N ALA A 192 3.64 -4.79 -0.03
CA ALA A 192 3.23 -5.07 -1.40
C ALA A 192 3.83 -6.38 -1.92
N ALA A 193 3.04 -7.14 -2.67
CA ALA A 193 3.55 -8.29 -3.43
C ALA A 193 4.28 -7.87 -4.72
N LEU A 194 3.88 -6.72 -5.29
CA LEU A 194 4.52 -6.05 -6.39
C LEU A 194 5.66 -5.17 -5.88
N ASP A 195 6.75 -5.08 -6.65
CA ASP A 195 7.76 -4.04 -6.42
C ASP A 195 7.27 -2.69 -6.95
N VAL A 196 6.36 -2.05 -6.20
CA VAL A 196 5.70 -0.80 -6.57
C VAL A 196 6.72 0.29 -6.89
N ARG A 197 7.82 0.36 -6.13
CA ARG A 197 8.88 1.34 -6.38
C ARG A 197 9.54 1.13 -7.73
N ALA A 198 9.93 -0.11 -8.04
CA ALA A 198 10.55 -0.42 -9.34
C ALA A 198 9.60 -0.10 -10.51
N VAL A 199 8.30 -0.41 -10.36
CA VAL A 199 7.31 -0.07 -11.39
C VAL A 199 7.14 1.44 -11.53
N VAL A 200 7.09 2.19 -10.43
CA VAL A 200 7.04 3.65 -10.46
C VAL A 200 8.25 4.25 -11.16
N ASP A 201 9.45 3.75 -10.85
CA ASP A 201 10.70 4.20 -11.49
C ASP A 201 10.67 3.89 -13.00
N GLU A 202 10.14 2.73 -13.41
CA GLU A 202 9.93 2.36 -14.82
C GLU A 202 8.95 3.31 -15.53
N LEU A 203 7.84 3.69 -14.90
CA LEU A 203 6.87 4.64 -15.48
C LEU A 203 7.48 6.03 -15.65
N LEU A 204 8.28 6.48 -14.68
CA LEU A 204 8.98 7.76 -14.72
C LEU A 204 10.02 7.78 -15.85
N GLU A 205 10.82 6.72 -15.96
CA GLU A 205 11.82 6.58 -17.03
C GLU A 205 11.16 6.54 -18.42
N TYR A 206 10.01 5.85 -18.56
CA TYR A 206 9.25 5.84 -19.81
C TYR A 206 8.83 7.24 -20.25
N LEU A 207 8.32 8.08 -19.34
CA LEU A 207 7.92 9.45 -19.64
C LEU A 207 9.13 10.36 -19.90
N GLU A 208 10.22 10.21 -19.15
CA GLU A 208 11.45 11.00 -19.32
C GLU A 208 12.13 10.73 -20.67
N THR A 209 12.02 9.50 -21.18
CA THR A 209 12.68 9.04 -22.39
C THR A 209 11.79 9.01 -23.63
N ASP A 210 10.60 9.62 -23.57
CA ASP A 210 9.61 9.58 -24.66
C ASP A 210 9.35 8.15 -25.18
N GLY A 211 9.32 7.18 -24.26
CA GLY A 211 9.11 5.76 -24.55
C GLY A 211 10.26 5.03 -25.23
N GLU A 212 11.50 5.56 -25.24
CA GLU A 212 12.68 4.80 -25.68
C GLU A 212 12.93 3.58 -24.80
N VAL A 213 12.65 3.69 -23.49
CA VAL A 213 12.66 2.56 -22.56
C VAL A 213 11.24 2.02 -22.44
N THR A 214 10.97 0.88 -23.06
CA THR A 214 9.67 0.22 -23.05
C THR A 214 9.77 -1.24 -22.62
N THR A 215 8.67 -1.77 -22.10
CA THR A 215 8.50 -3.17 -21.71
C THR A 215 7.19 -3.71 -22.27
N ASP A 216 6.98 -5.03 -22.22
CA ASP A 216 5.71 -5.65 -22.66
C ASP A 216 4.47 -5.11 -21.89
N GLN A 217 4.68 -4.42 -20.78
CA GLN A 217 3.62 -3.82 -19.95
C GLN A 217 3.36 -2.34 -20.28
N LEU A 218 4.19 -1.72 -21.11
CA LEU A 218 4.06 -0.31 -21.46
C LEU A 218 3.52 -0.15 -22.89
N PRO A 219 2.67 0.86 -23.13
CA PRO A 219 2.22 1.16 -24.48
C PRO A 219 3.38 1.66 -25.35
N GLU A 220 3.28 1.44 -26.66
CA GLU A 220 4.15 2.14 -27.62
C GLU A 220 3.94 3.66 -27.50
N TRP A 221 5.01 4.44 -27.63
CA TRP A 221 4.96 5.90 -27.41
C TRP A 221 3.90 6.61 -28.26
N GLU A 222 3.79 6.26 -29.55
CA GLU A 222 2.76 6.83 -30.44
C GLU A 222 1.34 6.44 -30.03
N GLU A 223 1.16 5.23 -29.50
CA GLU A 223 -0.14 4.79 -28.97
C GLU A 223 -0.49 5.54 -27.69
N PHE A 224 0.48 5.73 -26.80
CA PHE A 224 0.33 6.53 -25.60
C PHE A 224 -0.03 7.98 -25.95
N LYS A 225 0.70 8.65 -26.84
CA LYS A 225 0.40 10.02 -27.27
C LYS A 225 -1.01 10.19 -27.82
N ARG A 226 -1.45 9.24 -28.66
CA ARG A 226 -2.82 9.25 -29.19
C ARG A 226 -3.84 9.13 -28.05
N THR A 227 -3.60 8.24 -27.08
CA THR A 227 -4.46 8.07 -25.92
C THR A 227 -4.47 9.34 -25.06
N ALA A 228 -3.30 9.91 -24.76
CA ALA A 228 -3.13 11.14 -23.98
C ALA A 228 -3.88 12.32 -24.59
N ALA A 229 -3.86 12.45 -25.93
CA ALA A 229 -4.61 13.48 -26.64
C ALA A 229 -6.13 13.37 -26.46
N GLU A 230 -6.69 12.17 -26.23
CA GLU A 230 -8.12 11.98 -25.92
C GLU A 230 -8.50 12.56 -24.55
N TYR A 231 -7.52 12.80 -23.67
CA TYR A 231 -7.69 13.38 -22.34
C TYR A 231 -7.15 14.82 -22.24
N ASP A 232 -6.95 15.50 -23.38
CA ASP A 232 -6.40 16.86 -23.45
C ASP A 232 -5.01 16.98 -22.78
N ILE A 233 -4.18 15.94 -22.89
CA ILE A 233 -2.78 15.94 -22.42
C ILE A 233 -1.87 16.19 -23.63
N THR A 234 -0.93 17.12 -23.49
CA THR A 234 0.07 17.44 -24.52
C THR A 234 1.44 16.98 -24.05
N LEU A 235 2.05 16.07 -24.81
CA LEU A 235 3.38 15.49 -24.59
C LEU A 235 4.39 16.15 -25.55
#